data_AF-A0A7C6C3L9-F1
#
_entry.id   AF-A0A7C6C3L9-F1
#
_cell.length_a   1.000
_cell.length_b   1.000
_cell.length_c   1.000
_cell.angle_alpha   90.00
_cell.angle_beta   90.00
_cell.angle_gamma   90.00
#
_symmetry.space_group_name_H-M   'P 1'
#
loop_
_entity.id
_entity.type
_entity.pdbx_description
1 polymer ?
#
loop_
_entity_poly.entity_id
_entity_poly.type
_entity_poly.pdbx_seq_one_letter_code
_entity_poly.pdbx_strand_id
1 'polypeptide(L)'
;MKIIILFALTMVMAILPVEGADTLRVKQTRIPILIDRKDNVLFYLRLEASESKLLDEIRLRFAQETDMKVVKAVRLWYGGTEAPQHRKTLRYAPVQYVSSHDRGRTREANPSYSLAVQEIAAPDREVLFRPAYPLFPGINYFWVSLEMQPDASLLTEVDVEMVSAELDGTTAPLLFAGEAATHRMGIGVRHAGDDSVAAYRIPGLVTTNKGTLLGVYDVRYNNSADLQEYVDVGLSRSTDKGQSWEEMRLPLSFGEYGGLPRAQNGVGDPSILVDEHTGTIWIAALWTHGMGNGRAWVNSMDGNSIHTTGQLVLTKSCDDGKSWSEPINITPQVKDPSWNLLLQGPGRGITMQDGTLVFPIQYIDSARVPHAGVMFSKDSGENWTIHNHARTNTTEAQVAEVEPGVLMLNMRDNRGGSRAVSITRDLGETWVDHPSSRSVLQEPVCMASLISVPASDNLLGRDILLFANPNSTQHRNLITIKASLDGGLTFPEEHQLLLDEDFGWGYSCLTMIDEETVGILYESSVAHMTFQAVKLTDIVKTIF
;
A
#
# COMPACT_ATOMS: atom_id res chain seq x y z
N MET A 1 -36.02 4.69 -85.42
CA MET A 1 -35.33 3.77 -84.50
C MET A 1 -35.03 4.57 -83.23
N LYS A 2 -35.39 4.03 -82.07
CA LYS A 2 -35.59 4.72 -80.78
C LYS A 2 -34.38 5.53 -80.30
N ILE A 3 -34.60 6.76 -79.83
CA ILE A 3 -33.68 7.44 -78.90
C ILE A 3 -34.45 7.60 -77.58
N ILE A 4 -34.00 6.84 -76.59
CA ILE A 4 -34.46 6.85 -75.21
C ILE A 4 -33.70 7.99 -74.51
N ILE A 5 -34.42 9.00 -74.02
CA ILE A 5 -33.86 10.04 -73.14
C ILE A 5 -33.95 9.50 -71.71
N LEU A 6 -32.81 9.17 -71.13
CA LEU A 6 -32.67 8.73 -69.76
C LEU A 6 -32.63 9.96 -68.84
N PHE A 7 -33.68 10.17 -68.04
CA PHE A 7 -33.66 11.13 -66.93
C PHE A 7 -32.87 10.52 -65.77
N ALA A 8 -31.68 11.05 -65.49
CA ALA A 8 -30.97 10.75 -64.25
C ALA A 8 -31.47 11.71 -63.16
N LEU A 9 -32.26 11.18 -62.23
CA LEU A 9 -32.68 11.88 -61.01
C LEU A 9 -31.54 11.76 -59.99
N THR A 10 -30.67 12.76 -59.91
CA THR A 10 -29.67 12.87 -58.84
C THR A 10 -30.35 13.37 -57.56
N MET A 11 -30.73 12.42 -56.71
CA MET A 11 -31.13 12.69 -55.32
C MET A 11 -29.87 13.04 -54.52
N VAL A 12 -29.63 14.33 -54.30
CA VAL A 12 -28.61 14.80 -53.36
C VAL A 12 -29.13 14.52 -51.95
N MET A 13 -28.69 13.42 -51.33
CA MET A 13 -28.78 13.24 -49.89
C MET A 13 -27.88 14.31 -49.26
N ALA A 14 -28.51 15.33 -48.68
CA ALA A 14 -27.83 16.20 -47.74
C ALA A 14 -27.45 15.35 -46.53
N ILE A 15 -26.17 14.96 -46.44
CA ILE A 15 -25.58 14.48 -45.20
C ILE A 15 -25.49 15.71 -44.32
N LEU A 16 -26.51 15.93 -43.49
CA LEU A 16 -26.39 16.82 -42.35
C LEU A 16 -25.29 16.23 -41.45
N PRO A 17 -24.27 17.01 -41.04
CA PRO A 17 -23.40 16.56 -39.98
C PRO A 17 -24.28 16.36 -38.74
N VAL A 18 -24.40 15.13 -38.27
CA VAL A 18 -24.83 14.88 -36.91
C VAL A 18 -23.66 15.36 -36.05
N GLU A 19 -23.74 16.59 -35.57
CA GLU A 19 -22.87 17.05 -34.48
C GLU A 19 -23.07 16.06 -33.32
N GLY A 20 -21.97 15.44 -32.90
CA GLY A 20 -22.04 14.29 -31.99
C GLY A 20 -22.41 14.76 -30.59
N ALA A 21 -23.46 14.16 -30.00
CA ALA A 21 -23.88 14.44 -28.63
C ALA A 21 -22.71 14.39 -27.64
N ASP A 22 -22.70 15.32 -26.67
CA ASP A 22 -21.66 15.36 -25.64
C ASP A 22 -21.58 14.01 -24.91
N THR A 23 -20.36 13.49 -24.79
CA THR A 23 -20.10 12.15 -24.21
C THR A 23 -19.63 12.28 -22.77
N LEU A 24 -20.25 11.52 -21.86
CA LEU A 24 -19.79 11.41 -20.48
C LEU A 24 -18.68 10.37 -20.37
N ARG A 25 -17.46 10.81 -20.04
CA ARG A 25 -16.34 9.92 -19.79
C ARG A 25 -16.34 9.50 -18.32
N VAL A 26 -16.20 8.20 -18.07
CA VAL A 26 -16.27 7.60 -16.74
C VAL A 26 -14.97 6.88 -16.45
N LYS A 27 -14.29 7.22 -15.35
CA LYS A 27 -13.19 6.41 -14.80
C LYS A 27 -13.65 5.82 -13.47
N GLN A 28 -13.77 4.51 -13.40
CA GLN A 28 -13.92 3.80 -12.14
C GLN A 28 -12.56 3.70 -11.46
N THR A 29 -12.52 3.94 -10.14
CA THR A 29 -11.26 3.87 -9.38
C THR A 29 -10.87 2.43 -9.06
N ARG A 30 -9.59 2.20 -8.79
CA ARG A 30 -9.04 0.95 -8.24
C ARG A 30 -8.20 1.24 -7.01
N ILE A 31 -8.82 1.87 -6.02
CA ILE A 31 -8.20 2.28 -4.76
C ILE A 31 -9.00 1.69 -3.59
N PRO A 32 -8.43 1.56 -2.38
CA PRO A 32 -9.15 1.04 -1.24
C PRO A 32 -10.31 1.94 -0.83
N ILE A 33 -11.46 1.33 -0.52
CA ILE A 33 -12.58 2.01 0.14
C ILE A 33 -12.35 1.91 1.65
N LEU A 34 -11.96 3.02 2.27
CA LEU A 34 -11.72 3.03 3.72
C LEU A 34 -13.06 3.08 4.46
N ILE A 35 -13.27 2.12 5.35
CA ILE A 35 -14.50 2.01 6.18
C ILE A 35 -14.59 3.19 7.14
N ASP A 36 -13.44 3.71 7.60
CA ASP A 36 -13.33 4.85 8.50
C ASP A 36 -13.32 6.22 7.78
N ARG A 37 -13.63 6.24 6.48
CA ARG A 37 -13.85 7.47 5.70
C ARG A 37 -15.32 7.74 5.44
N LYS A 38 -15.65 9.04 5.42
CA LYS A 38 -16.94 9.54 4.97
C LYS A 38 -17.06 9.56 3.45
N ASP A 39 -15.97 9.88 2.74
CA ASP A 39 -15.94 9.96 1.29
C ASP A 39 -14.79 9.13 0.71
N ASN A 40 -15.14 8.11 -0.07
CA ASN A 40 -14.21 7.36 -0.90
C ASN A 40 -14.57 7.55 -2.37
N VAL A 41 -13.61 7.88 -3.23
CA VAL A 41 -13.91 8.15 -4.65
C VAL A 41 -14.17 6.83 -5.38
N LEU A 42 -15.38 6.67 -5.91
CA LEU A 42 -15.82 5.46 -6.62
C LEU A 42 -15.73 5.63 -8.14
N PHE A 43 -16.19 6.78 -8.64
CA PHE A 43 -16.14 7.15 -10.06
C PHE A 43 -15.72 8.60 -10.22
N TYR A 44 -14.84 8.86 -11.18
CA TYR A 44 -14.64 10.17 -11.75
C TYR A 44 -15.41 10.32 -13.07
N LEU A 45 -16.05 11.46 -13.26
CA LEU A 45 -16.89 11.76 -14.41
C LEU A 45 -16.40 13.05 -15.07
N ARG A 46 -16.07 12.98 -16.35
CA ARG A 46 -15.68 14.14 -17.16
C ARG A 46 -16.65 14.30 -18.32
N LEU A 47 -17.26 15.47 -18.39
CA LEU A 47 -18.10 15.89 -19.52
C LEU A 47 -17.49 17.14 -20.15
N GLU A 48 -17.32 17.15 -21.47
CA GLU A 48 -17.05 18.41 -22.18
C GLU A 48 -18.37 18.88 -22.79
N ALA A 49 -19.02 19.84 -22.14
CA ALA A 49 -20.32 20.37 -22.50
C ALA A 49 -20.15 21.41 -23.61
N SER A 50 -20.25 20.97 -24.86
CA SER A 50 -20.20 21.85 -26.03
C SER A 50 -21.59 22.33 -26.43
N GLU A 51 -22.60 21.50 -26.22
CA GLU A 51 -24.01 21.79 -26.52
C GLU A 51 -24.90 21.66 -25.28
N SER A 52 -24.55 20.72 -24.41
CA SER A 52 -25.34 20.36 -23.23
C SER A 52 -25.34 21.47 -22.19
N LYS A 53 -26.48 21.72 -21.54
CA LYS A 53 -26.63 22.76 -20.52
C LYS A 53 -26.93 22.20 -19.14
N LEU A 54 -27.55 21.03 -19.07
CA LEU A 54 -27.93 20.38 -17.82
C LEU A 54 -27.41 18.95 -17.77
N LEU A 55 -26.98 18.55 -16.58
CA LEU A 55 -26.89 17.15 -16.18
C LEU A 55 -28.15 16.81 -15.41
N ASP A 56 -29.03 16.01 -16.00
CA ASP A 56 -30.36 15.72 -15.46
C ASP A 56 -30.36 14.49 -14.56
N GLU A 57 -29.71 13.41 -15.01
CA GLU A 57 -29.75 12.11 -14.33
C GLU A 57 -28.38 11.41 -14.38
N ILE A 58 -28.03 10.72 -13.29
CA ILE A 58 -26.97 9.70 -13.23
C ILE A 58 -27.56 8.47 -12.55
N ARG A 59 -27.41 7.30 -13.18
CA ARG A 59 -27.87 6.02 -12.64
C ARG A 59 -26.70 5.08 -12.38
N LEU A 60 -26.64 4.54 -11.17
CA LEU A 60 -25.72 3.47 -10.78
C LEU A 60 -26.50 2.21 -10.45
N ARG A 61 -25.86 1.05 -10.64
CA ARG A 61 -26.39 -0.22 -10.17
C ARG A 61 -25.30 -1.02 -9.47
N PHE A 62 -25.55 -1.36 -8.22
CA PHE A 62 -24.72 -2.30 -7.48
C PHE A 62 -25.01 -3.74 -7.92
N ALA A 63 -23.99 -4.60 -7.93
CA ALA A 63 -24.14 -6.01 -8.26
C ALA A 63 -25.09 -6.74 -7.28
N GLN A 64 -25.55 -7.93 -7.67
CA GLN A 64 -26.50 -8.68 -6.88
C GLN A 64 -25.90 -9.21 -5.56
N GLU A 65 -24.60 -9.44 -5.60
CA GLU A 65 -23.75 -9.98 -4.55
C GLU A 65 -23.37 -8.92 -3.51
N THR A 66 -23.39 -7.63 -3.89
CA THR A 66 -23.13 -6.52 -2.98
C THR A 66 -24.24 -6.45 -1.90
N ASP A 67 -23.85 -6.57 -0.63
CA ASP A 67 -24.77 -6.34 0.49
C ASP A 67 -25.03 -4.83 0.65
N MET A 68 -26.23 -4.39 0.29
CA MET A 68 -26.59 -2.98 0.38
C MET A 68 -26.72 -2.48 1.82
N LYS A 69 -26.85 -3.37 2.82
CA LYS A 69 -26.96 -2.95 4.24
C LYS A 69 -25.67 -2.32 4.76
N VAL A 70 -24.53 -2.69 4.19
CA VAL A 70 -23.22 -2.13 4.56
C VAL A 70 -22.89 -0.84 3.80
N VAL A 71 -23.71 -0.42 2.84
CA VAL A 71 -23.57 0.88 2.16
C VAL A 71 -24.34 1.93 2.95
N LYS A 72 -23.62 2.91 3.51
CA LYS A 72 -24.21 3.98 4.32
C LYS A 72 -24.76 5.11 3.46
N ALA A 73 -23.99 5.56 2.48
CA ALA A 73 -24.41 6.62 1.57
C ALA A 73 -23.64 6.57 0.25
N VAL A 74 -24.28 7.06 -0.81
CA VAL A 74 -23.62 7.37 -2.09
C VAL A 74 -23.91 8.83 -2.42
N ARG A 75 -22.88 9.58 -2.79
CA ARG A 75 -22.99 11.03 -3.05
C ARG A 75 -22.52 11.37 -4.44
N LEU A 76 -23.21 12.30 -5.07
CA LEU A 76 -22.75 12.99 -6.26
C LEU A 76 -22.14 14.33 -5.86
N TRP A 77 -20.93 14.58 -6.37
CA TRP A 77 -20.18 15.80 -6.15
C TRP A 77 -19.85 16.48 -7.48
N TYR A 78 -19.78 17.81 -7.46
CA TYR A 78 -19.30 18.61 -8.58
C TYR A 78 -17.93 19.19 -8.25
N GLY A 79 -16.93 18.87 -9.07
CA GLY A 79 -15.53 19.26 -8.91
C GLY A 79 -15.10 20.46 -9.77
N GLY A 80 -16.03 21.14 -10.43
CA GLY A 80 -15.73 22.34 -11.23
C GLY A 80 -15.29 22.05 -12.66
N THR A 81 -14.42 22.92 -13.19
CA THR A 81 -13.92 22.88 -14.57
C THR A 81 -12.40 22.69 -14.62
N GLU A 82 -11.84 22.68 -15.82
CA GLU A 82 -10.40 22.51 -16.08
C GLU A 82 -9.77 23.82 -16.56
N ALA A 83 -8.47 23.97 -16.30
CA ALA A 83 -7.70 25.08 -16.84
C ALA A 83 -7.63 25.02 -18.38
N PRO A 84 -7.78 26.14 -19.11
CA PRO A 84 -7.83 26.14 -20.58
C PRO A 84 -6.65 25.45 -21.27
N GLN A 85 -5.44 25.55 -20.70
CA GLN A 85 -4.24 24.90 -21.23
C GLN A 85 -4.26 23.37 -21.14
N HIS A 86 -5.09 22.80 -20.26
CA HIS A 86 -5.24 21.36 -20.06
C HIS A 86 -6.42 20.77 -20.83
N ARG A 87 -7.17 21.57 -21.61
CA ARG A 87 -8.35 21.11 -22.35
C ARG A 87 -8.08 19.90 -23.26
N LYS A 88 -6.89 19.83 -23.85
CA LYS A 88 -6.45 18.71 -24.73
C LYS A 88 -5.82 17.53 -23.98
N THR A 89 -5.57 17.66 -22.68
CA THR A 89 -5.03 16.60 -21.85
C THR A 89 -6.20 15.88 -21.18
N LEU A 90 -6.30 14.56 -21.36
CA LEU A 90 -7.34 13.81 -20.68
C LEU A 90 -7.00 13.70 -19.18
N ARG A 91 -7.78 14.39 -18.36
CA ARG A 91 -7.79 14.29 -16.90
C ARG A 91 -9.19 13.93 -16.44
N TYR A 92 -9.31 13.33 -15.28
CA TYR A 92 -10.60 12.93 -14.71
C TYR A 92 -10.98 13.76 -13.47
N ALA A 93 -10.04 14.54 -12.95
CA ALA A 93 -10.26 15.50 -11.88
C ALA A 93 -9.27 16.66 -12.06
N PRO A 94 -9.61 17.88 -11.61
CA PRO A 94 -8.69 19.01 -11.62
C PRO A 94 -7.73 18.99 -10.42
N VAL A 95 -8.08 18.26 -9.36
CA VAL A 95 -7.35 18.14 -8.09
C VAL A 95 -7.75 16.86 -7.37
N GLN A 96 -6.96 16.41 -6.39
CA GLN A 96 -7.34 15.33 -5.49
C GLN A 96 -8.48 15.79 -4.55
N TYR A 97 -9.58 15.05 -4.51
CA TYR A 97 -10.78 15.45 -3.76
C TYR A 97 -10.72 15.11 -2.27
N VAL A 98 -10.11 13.98 -1.91
CA VAL A 98 -9.95 13.52 -0.52
C VAL A 98 -8.46 13.36 -0.27
N SER A 99 -7.91 14.15 0.66
CA SER A 99 -6.47 14.13 0.95
C SER A 99 -6.11 12.91 1.80
N SER A 100 -4.91 12.37 1.61
CA SER A 100 -4.27 11.45 2.55
C SER A 100 -3.21 12.13 3.43
N HIS A 101 -2.93 13.42 3.21
CA HIS A 101 -1.78 14.14 3.80
C HIS A 101 -2.16 15.42 4.56
N ASP A 102 -3.34 15.98 4.30
CA ASP A 102 -3.83 17.17 4.99
C ASP A 102 -4.20 16.83 6.44
N ARG A 103 -3.36 17.24 7.39
CA ARG A 103 -3.40 16.78 8.78
C ARG A 103 -4.76 17.03 9.41
N GLY A 104 -5.42 15.96 9.87
CA GLY A 104 -6.76 16.02 10.47
C GLY A 104 -7.91 16.22 9.47
N ARG A 105 -7.64 16.29 8.16
CA ARG A 105 -8.62 16.46 7.07
C ARG A 105 -8.46 15.40 5.99
N THR A 106 -8.31 14.14 6.41
CA THR A 106 -8.07 13.00 5.52
C THR A 106 -9.27 12.08 5.32
N ARG A 107 -10.39 12.34 6.01
CA ARG A 107 -11.54 11.41 6.08
C ARG A 107 -12.76 11.83 5.26
N GLU A 108 -12.77 13.04 4.73
CA GLU A 108 -13.88 13.62 3.99
C GLU A 108 -13.40 14.40 2.78
N ALA A 109 -14.31 14.62 1.82
CA ALA A 109 -14.05 15.46 0.67
C ALA A 109 -13.67 16.88 1.10
N ASN A 110 -12.66 17.47 0.46
CA ASN A 110 -12.35 18.87 0.67
C ASN A 110 -13.48 19.75 0.08
N PRO A 111 -14.24 20.49 0.90
CA PRO A 111 -15.43 21.23 0.44
C PRO A 111 -15.09 22.44 -0.45
N SER A 112 -13.82 22.89 -0.44
CA SER A 112 -13.36 23.93 -1.37
C SER A 112 -13.11 23.41 -2.79
N TYR A 113 -12.94 22.10 -2.96
CA TYR A 113 -12.72 21.46 -4.25
C TYR A 113 -13.95 20.74 -4.78
N SER A 114 -14.90 20.41 -3.92
CA SER A 114 -16.08 19.63 -4.28
C SER A 114 -17.35 20.25 -3.68
N LEU A 115 -18.29 20.61 -4.55
CA LEU A 115 -19.64 21.01 -4.15
C LEU A 115 -20.53 19.76 -4.01
N ALA A 116 -21.17 19.60 -2.85
CA ALA A 116 -22.13 18.52 -2.64
C ALA A 116 -23.36 18.77 -3.52
N VAL A 117 -23.67 17.83 -4.41
CA VAL A 117 -24.80 17.95 -5.34
C VAL A 117 -26.01 17.21 -4.79
N GLN A 118 -25.85 15.93 -4.49
CA GLN A 118 -26.92 15.09 -3.98
C GLN A 118 -26.35 13.93 -3.17
N GLU A 119 -27.04 13.56 -2.09
CA GLU A 119 -26.73 12.39 -1.27
C GLU A 119 -27.94 11.46 -1.25
N ILE A 120 -27.68 10.17 -1.43
CA ILE A 120 -28.66 9.10 -1.21
C ILE A 120 -28.13 8.27 -0.02
N ALA A 121 -28.75 8.48 1.14
CA ALA A 121 -28.47 7.71 2.35
C ALA A 121 -29.22 6.37 2.32
N ALA A 122 -28.59 5.30 2.83
CA ALA A 122 -29.10 3.93 2.82
C ALA A 122 -29.70 3.54 1.44
N PRO A 123 -28.89 3.59 0.37
CA PRO A 123 -29.38 3.42 -0.99
C PRO A 123 -29.93 2.02 -1.24
N ASP A 124 -30.95 1.96 -2.10
CA ASP A 124 -31.31 0.72 -2.80
C ASP A 124 -30.22 0.35 -3.84
N ARG A 125 -30.33 -0.85 -4.39
CA ARG A 125 -29.38 -1.37 -5.37
C ARG A 125 -29.25 -0.52 -6.64
N GLU A 126 -30.35 0.10 -7.08
CA GLU A 126 -30.30 1.14 -8.11
C GLU A 126 -30.25 2.51 -7.45
N VAL A 127 -29.17 3.25 -7.69
CA VAL A 127 -29.01 4.61 -7.18
C VAL A 127 -29.27 5.59 -8.31
N LEU A 128 -30.19 6.52 -8.05
CA LEU A 128 -30.63 7.49 -9.02
C LEU A 128 -30.39 8.91 -8.52
N PHE A 129 -29.43 9.59 -9.12
CA PHE A 129 -29.23 11.03 -8.94
C PHE A 129 -30.03 11.79 -9.97
N ARG A 130 -30.76 12.83 -9.54
CA ARG A 130 -31.52 13.73 -10.43
C ARG A 130 -31.20 15.19 -10.10
N PRO A 131 -29.96 15.65 -10.37
CA PRO A 131 -29.51 16.93 -9.84
C PRO A 131 -30.01 18.14 -10.63
N ALA A 132 -30.43 17.96 -11.90
CA ALA A 132 -30.76 19.07 -12.82
C ALA A 132 -29.68 20.17 -12.78
N TYR A 133 -28.41 19.75 -12.85
CA TYR A 133 -27.26 20.59 -12.54
C TYR A 133 -26.82 21.42 -13.75
N PRO A 134 -26.75 22.77 -13.64
CA PRO A 134 -26.30 23.62 -14.74
C PRO A 134 -24.80 23.43 -15.02
N LEU A 135 -24.46 23.19 -16.28
CA LEU A 135 -23.11 22.90 -16.73
C LEU A 135 -22.34 24.18 -17.07
N PHE A 136 -21.04 24.18 -16.77
CA PHE A 136 -20.10 25.17 -17.29
C PHE A 136 -19.93 24.97 -18.81
N PRO A 137 -19.86 26.02 -19.63
CA PRO A 137 -19.64 25.91 -21.08
C PRO A 137 -18.19 25.47 -21.38
N GLY A 138 -17.93 24.17 -21.27
CA GLY A 138 -16.61 23.57 -21.36
C GLY A 138 -16.51 22.26 -20.57
N ILE A 139 -15.33 21.98 -20.00
CA ILE A 139 -15.13 20.78 -19.19
C ILE A 139 -15.88 20.91 -17.86
N ASN A 140 -16.57 19.86 -17.45
CA ASN A 140 -17.22 19.69 -16.17
C ASN A 140 -16.72 18.40 -15.53
N TYR A 141 -16.37 18.47 -14.26
CA TYR A 141 -15.99 17.33 -13.45
C TYR A 141 -17.08 17.03 -12.43
N PHE A 142 -17.55 15.79 -12.42
CA PHE A 142 -18.34 15.24 -11.32
C PHE A 142 -17.62 14.01 -10.78
N TRP A 143 -17.99 13.59 -9.58
CA TRP A 143 -17.51 12.34 -9.03
C TRP A 143 -18.51 11.75 -8.06
N VAL A 144 -18.48 10.43 -7.93
CA VAL A 144 -19.33 9.67 -7.03
C VAL A 144 -18.51 9.26 -5.82
N SER A 145 -18.98 9.56 -4.61
CA SER A 145 -18.40 9.06 -3.37
C SER A 145 -19.22 7.92 -2.77
N LEU A 146 -18.53 6.99 -2.11
CA LEU A 146 -19.09 5.87 -1.37
C LEU A 146 -18.70 6.00 0.12
N GLU A 147 -19.70 5.89 0.99
CA GLU A 147 -19.53 5.76 2.44
C GLU A 147 -20.02 4.39 2.89
N MET A 148 -19.20 3.67 3.64
CA MET A 148 -19.55 2.37 4.20
C MET A 148 -20.11 2.53 5.61
N GLN A 149 -20.87 1.54 6.08
CA GLN A 149 -21.19 1.45 7.50
C GLN A 149 -19.92 1.18 8.30
N PRO A 150 -19.75 1.77 9.51
CA PRO A 150 -18.54 1.60 10.30
C PRO A 150 -18.25 0.15 10.73
N ASP A 151 -19.25 -0.73 10.71
CA ASP A 151 -19.16 -2.15 11.06
C ASP A 151 -19.08 -3.08 9.83
N ALA A 152 -18.93 -2.52 8.63
CA ALA A 152 -18.73 -3.30 7.41
C ALA A 152 -17.55 -4.28 7.56
N SER A 153 -17.66 -5.46 6.96
CA SER A 153 -16.55 -6.42 6.97
C SER A 153 -15.42 -5.93 6.05
N LEU A 154 -14.16 -6.07 6.46
CA LEU A 154 -13.00 -5.90 5.58
C LEU A 154 -13.00 -6.82 4.36
N LEU A 155 -13.71 -7.95 4.43
CA LEU A 155 -13.89 -8.89 3.31
C LEU A 155 -15.08 -8.53 2.41
N THR A 156 -15.75 -7.41 2.67
CA THR A 156 -16.80 -6.90 1.77
C THR A 156 -16.16 -6.51 0.44
N GLU A 157 -16.78 -6.97 -0.64
CA GLU A 157 -16.51 -6.52 -1.99
C GLU A 157 -17.70 -5.71 -2.49
N VAL A 158 -17.42 -4.60 -3.17
CA VAL A 158 -18.44 -3.76 -3.78
C VAL A 158 -18.21 -3.71 -5.28
N ASP A 159 -19.11 -4.36 -6.01
CA ASP A 159 -19.20 -4.25 -7.46
C ASP A 159 -20.35 -3.30 -7.82
N VAL A 160 -20.08 -2.37 -8.73
CA VAL A 160 -21.00 -1.30 -9.11
C VAL A 160 -20.69 -0.82 -10.52
N GLU A 161 -21.75 -0.57 -11.30
CA GLU A 161 -21.67 -0.05 -12.66
C GLU A 161 -22.36 1.31 -12.79
N MET A 162 -21.87 2.14 -13.70
CA MET A 162 -22.58 3.31 -14.21
C MET A 162 -23.50 2.88 -15.35
N VAL A 163 -24.81 2.94 -15.14
CA VAL A 163 -25.81 2.40 -16.08
C VAL A 163 -26.14 3.40 -17.17
N SER A 164 -26.43 4.64 -16.79
CA SER A 164 -26.86 5.69 -17.72
C SER A 164 -26.61 7.08 -17.14
N ALA A 165 -26.54 8.06 -18.02
CA ALA A 165 -26.63 9.47 -17.68
C ALA A 165 -27.56 10.19 -18.66
N GLU A 166 -28.22 11.25 -18.22
CA GLU A 166 -29.05 12.09 -19.08
C GLU A 166 -28.55 13.54 -19.09
N LEU A 167 -28.49 14.12 -20.30
CA LEU A 167 -28.14 15.50 -20.58
C LEU A 167 -29.28 16.15 -21.39
N ASP A 168 -29.78 17.28 -20.90
CA ASP A 168 -30.91 18.03 -21.45
C ASP A 168 -32.12 17.13 -21.82
N GLY A 169 -32.45 16.17 -20.96
CA GLY A 169 -33.56 15.22 -21.12
C GLY A 169 -33.31 14.11 -22.14
N THR A 170 -32.07 13.91 -22.58
CA THR A 170 -31.67 12.85 -23.52
C THR A 170 -30.57 11.97 -22.94
N THR A 171 -30.59 10.67 -23.24
CA THR A 171 -29.54 9.75 -22.77
C THR A 171 -28.19 10.08 -23.41
N ALA A 172 -27.19 10.32 -22.58
CA ALA A 172 -25.83 10.61 -23.01
C ALA A 172 -25.03 9.33 -23.27
N PRO A 173 -24.18 9.29 -24.32
CA PRO A 173 -23.21 8.22 -24.51
C PRO A 173 -22.23 8.17 -23.33
N LEU A 174 -21.97 6.97 -22.81
CA LEU A 174 -20.95 6.71 -21.79
C LEU A 174 -19.68 6.15 -22.43
N LEU A 175 -18.52 6.67 -22.02
CA LEU A 175 -17.21 6.16 -22.44
C LEU A 175 -16.36 5.84 -21.21
N PHE A 176 -16.09 4.55 -20.98
CA PHE A 176 -15.35 4.08 -19.82
C PHE A 176 -13.83 4.08 -20.05
N ALA A 177 -13.07 4.54 -19.06
CA ALA A 177 -11.63 4.37 -18.99
C ALA A 177 -11.30 3.09 -18.22
N GLY A 178 -10.96 2.04 -18.96
CA GLY A 178 -10.59 0.75 -18.41
C GLY A 178 -11.77 -0.19 -18.18
N GLU A 179 -11.46 -1.33 -17.57
CA GLU A 179 -12.43 -2.37 -17.24
C GLU A 179 -13.03 -2.14 -15.86
N ALA A 180 -14.22 -2.72 -15.64
CA ALA A 180 -14.88 -2.72 -14.34
C ALA A 180 -13.95 -3.24 -13.24
N ALA A 181 -14.12 -2.72 -12.02
CA ALA A 181 -13.29 -3.05 -10.88
C ALA A 181 -14.14 -3.44 -9.67
N THR A 182 -13.66 -4.47 -8.96
CA THR A 182 -14.16 -4.82 -7.63
C THR A 182 -13.50 -3.94 -6.58
N HIS A 183 -14.31 -3.21 -5.82
CA HIS A 183 -13.85 -2.33 -4.76
C HIS A 183 -13.69 -3.12 -3.47
N ARG A 184 -12.48 -3.11 -2.91
CA ARG A 184 -12.15 -3.78 -1.65
C ARG A 184 -12.07 -2.79 -0.51
N MET A 185 -12.49 -3.24 0.66
CA MET A 185 -12.45 -2.40 1.84
C MET A 185 -11.02 -2.28 2.39
N GLY A 186 -10.82 -1.26 3.22
CA GLY A 186 -9.64 -1.12 4.05
C GLY A 186 -9.95 -0.34 5.32
N ILE A 187 -9.00 -0.35 6.26
CA ILE A 187 -8.97 0.53 7.41
C ILE A 187 -7.75 1.43 7.28
N GLY A 188 -7.96 2.75 7.36
CA GLY A 188 -6.85 3.68 7.55
C GLY A 188 -6.38 3.58 9.00
N VAL A 189 -5.52 2.59 9.28
CA VAL A 189 -4.99 2.32 10.61
C VAL A 189 -4.41 3.59 11.20
N ARG A 190 -3.61 4.35 10.44
CA ARG A 190 -3.10 5.69 10.79
C ARG A 190 -3.28 6.67 9.61
N HIS A 191 -3.79 7.87 9.92
CA HIS A 191 -3.91 8.99 8.99
C HIS A 191 -2.95 10.13 9.33
N ALA A 192 -2.69 11.02 8.37
CA ALA A 192 -1.98 12.26 8.64
C ALA A 192 -2.70 13.09 9.72
N GLY A 193 -1.98 13.46 10.78
CA GLY A 193 -2.50 14.25 11.88
C GLY A 193 -3.11 13.46 13.04
N ASP A 194 -3.34 12.15 12.89
CA ASP A 194 -3.74 11.31 14.03
C ASP A 194 -2.68 11.44 15.14
N ASP A 195 -3.10 11.52 16.40
CA ASP A 195 -2.23 11.69 17.58
C ASP A 195 -1.27 12.90 17.50
N SER A 196 -1.63 13.94 16.74
CA SER A 196 -0.81 15.13 16.46
C SER A 196 0.50 14.83 15.72
N VAL A 197 0.55 13.73 14.97
CA VAL A 197 1.73 13.29 14.21
C VAL A 197 1.57 13.70 12.75
N ALA A 198 2.63 14.28 12.17
CA ALA A 198 2.60 14.70 10.77
C ALA A 198 2.44 13.54 9.79
N ALA A 199 3.25 12.48 9.97
CA ALA A 199 3.30 11.36 9.05
C ALA A 199 3.57 10.04 9.77
N TYR A 200 3.04 8.96 9.19
CA TYR A 200 3.33 7.59 9.60
C TYR A 200 3.90 6.86 8.39
N ARG A 201 5.01 6.12 8.57
CA ARG A 201 5.72 5.46 7.46
C ARG A 201 6.28 4.11 7.83
N ILE A 202 6.75 3.35 6.85
CA ILE A 202 7.54 2.12 7.04
C ILE A 202 6.79 1.01 7.81
N PRO A 203 5.78 0.38 7.18
CA PRO A 203 4.96 -0.65 7.81
C PRO A 203 5.73 -1.97 8.00
N GLY A 204 5.54 -2.58 9.17
CA GLY A 204 5.79 -3.99 9.45
C GLY A 204 4.52 -4.66 9.96
N LEU A 205 4.28 -5.93 9.64
CA LEU A 205 3.06 -6.63 10.03
C LEU A 205 3.32 -8.11 10.34
N VAL A 206 2.84 -8.58 11.48
CA VAL A 206 2.86 -10.01 11.88
C VAL A 206 1.54 -10.41 12.50
N THR A 207 1.26 -11.72 12.45
CA THR A 207 0.22 -12.39 13.23
C THR A 207 0.89 -13.19 14.33
N THR A 208 0.44 -13.04 15.57
CA THR A 208 0.97 -13.84 16.69
C THR A 208 0.36 -15.24 16.70
N ASN A 209 0.93 -16.14 17.49
CA ASN A 209 0.38 -17.49 17.71
C ASN A 209 -1.08 -17.50 18.21
N LYS A 210 -1.61 -16.36 18.68
CA LYS A 210 -3.00 -16.20 19.14
C LYS A 210 -3.92 -15.61 18.08
N GLY A 211 -3.44 -15.34 16.87
CA GLY A 211 -4.18 -14.66 15.81
C GLY A 211 -4.26 -13.14 15.98
N THR A 212 -3.51 -12.56 16.92
CA THR A 212 -3.43 -11.09 17.09
C THR A 212 -2.59 -10.50 15.96
N LEU A 213 -3.08 -9.44 15.32
CA LEU A 213 -2.29 -8.67 14.34
C LEU A 213 -1.52 -7.56 15.05
N LEU A 214 -0.23 -7.45 14.74
CA LEU A 214 0.64 -6.38 15.23
C LEU A 214 1.24 -5.65 14.03
N GLY A 215 0.83 -4.39 13.84
CA GLY A 215 1.34 -3.50 12.82
C GLY A 215 2.28 -2.46 13.42
N VAL A 216 3.55 -2.42 12.99
CA VAL A 216 4.55 -1.41 13.41
C VAL A 216 4.82 -0.39 12.32
N TYR A 217 5.23 0.80 12.69
CA TYR A 217 5.54 1.89 11.77
C TYR A 217 6.33 3.01 12.45
N ASP A 218 6.99 3.84 11.65
CA ASP A 218 7.53 5.13 12.08
C ASP A 218 6.39 6.08 12.46
N VAL A 219 6.57 6.79 13.57
CA VAL A 219 5.75 7.91 14.03
C VAL A 219 6.56 9.19 13.80
N ARG A 220 6.40 9.81 12.64
CA ARG A 220 7.21 10.98 12.22
C ARG A 220 6.49 12.28 12.60
N TYR A 221 6.83 12.84 13.75
CA TYR A 221 6.05 13.89 14.40
C TYR A 221 6.01 15.20 13.60
N ASN A 222 7.16 15.67 13.12
CA ASN A 222 7.22 17.01 12.52
C ASN A 222 6.83 17.04 11.04
N ASN A 223 7.26 16.03 10.27
CA ASN A 223 7.12 15.93 8.83
C ASN A 223 7.39 14.49 8.36
N SER A 224 7.38 14.23 7.05
CA SER A 224 7.56 12.89 6.49
C SER A 224 9.02 12.51 6.21
N ALA A 225 10.01 13.30 6.62
CA ALA A 225 11.41 13.02 6.32
C ALA A 225 11.93 11.77 7.06
N ASP A 226 12.91 11.10 6.46
CA ASP A 226 13.62 10.00 7.12
C ASP A 226 14.51 10.51 8.25
N LEU A 227 14.98 9.58 9.10
CA LEU A 227 15.97 9.84 10.14
C LEU A 227 17.19 10.61 9.57
N GLN A 228 17.80 11.53 10.29
CA GLN A 228 17.46 11.98 11.64
C GLN A 228 16.23 12.90 11.64
N GLU A 229 15.34 12.71 12.63
CA GLU A 229 14.17 13.54 12.94
C GLU A 229 13.59 13.10 14.30
N TYR A 230 12.53 13.75 14.76
CA TYR A 230 11.72 13.27 15.87
C TYR A 230 10.83 12.14 15.35
N VAL A 231 11.34 10.92 15.49
CA VAL A 231 10.67 9.68 15.09
C VAL A 231 10.68 8.70 16.24
N ASP A 232 9.53 8.12 16.55
CA ASP A 232 9.40 6.96 17.43
C ASP A 232 8.92 5.75 16.61
N VAL A 233 9.04 4.54 17.17
CA VAL A 233 8.37 3.36 16.60
C VAL A 233 7.01 3.21 17.27
N GLY A 234 5.97 3.25 16.47
CA GLY A 234 4.58 3.03 16.87
C GLY A 234 4.13 1.61 16.60
N LEU A 235 3.10 1.18 17.32
CA LEU A 235 2.43 -0.10 17.11
C LEU A 235 0.91 0.02 17.26
N SER A 236 0.20 -0.51 16.27
CA SER A 236 -1.23 -0.79 16.34
C SER A 236 -1.45 -2.29 16.53
N ARG A 237 -2.34 -2.66 17.46
CA ARG A 237 -2.69 -4.04 17.80
C ARG A 237 -4.15 -4.31 17.48
N SER A 238 -4.45 -5.41 16.81
CA SER A 238 -5.82 -5.86 16.53
C SER A 238 -6.03 -7.30 16.99
N THR A 239 -7.20 -7.59 17.56
CA THR A 239 -7.60 -8.93 18.03
C THR A 239 -8.81 -9.49 17.30
N ASP A 240 -9.27 -8.78 16.27
CA ASP A 240 -10.47 -9.08 15.49
C ASP A 240 -10.16 -9.07 13.99
N LYS A 241 -8.98 -9.59 13.63
CA LYS A 241 -8.54 -9.75 12.23
C LYS A 241 -8.40 -8.41 11.47
N GLY A 242 -8.10 -7.33 12.20
CA GLY A 242 -7.85 -6.00 11.65
C GLY A 242 -9.10 -5.13 11.46
N GLN A 243 -10.27 -5.62 11.87
CA GLN A 243 -11.53 -4.88 11.83
C GLN A 243 -11.48 -3.64 12.71
N SER A 244 -10.88 -3.75 13.90
CA SER A 244 -10.56 -2.63 14.77
C SER A 244 -9.12 -2.71 15.28
N TRP A 245 -8.57 -1.54 15.63
CA TRP A 245 -7.22 -1.40 16.14
C TRP A 245 -7.26 -0.65 17.46
N GLU A 246 -6.52 -1.16 18.44
CA GLU A 246 -6.36 -0.53 19.75
C GLU A 246 -5.63 0.81 19.64
N GLU A 247 -5.62 1.56 20.75
CA GLU A 247 -4.80 2.77 20.88
C GLU A 247 -3.33 2.47 20.54
N MET A 248 -2.69 3.41 19.84
CA MET A 248 -1.30 3.29 19.42
C MET A 248 -0.39 3.17 20.65
N ARG A 249 0.52 2.21 20.60
CA ARG A 249 1.62 2.05 21.56
C ARG A 249 2.91 2.57 20.97
N LEU A 250 3.90 2.85 21.82
CA LEU A 250 5.26 3.25 21.42
C LEU A 250 6.28 2.25 21.94
N PRO A 251 6.50 1.10 21.27
CA PRO A 251 7.51 0.12 21.69
C PRO A 251 8.93 0.68 21.84
N LEU A 252 9.31 1.67 21.03
CA LEU A 252 10.61 2.33 21.11
C LEU A 252 10.44 3.85 21.01
N SER A 253 10.92 4.56 22.02
CA SER A 253 11.07 6.02 22.04
C SER A 253 12.27 6.39 22.90
N PHE A 254 13.10 7.32 22.43
CA PHE A 254 14.30 7.75 23.15
C PHE A 254 14.22 9.18 23.67
N GLY A 255 13.14 9.92 23.35
CA GLY A 255 12.88 11.26 23.88
C GLY A 255 14.10 12.17 23.87
N GLU A 256 14.46 12.71 25.02
CA GLU A 256 15.59 13.66 25.19
C GLU A 256 16.85 12.97 25.73
N TYR A 257 17.08 11.70 25.37
CA TYR A 257 18.24 10.93 25.82
C TYR A 257 19.56 11.70 25.61
N GLY A 258 20.43 11.66 26.61
CA GLY A 258 21.70 12.39 26.60
C GLY A 258 21.57 13.91 26.67
N GLY A 259 20.38 14.46 26.95
CA GLY A 259 20.12 15.89 26.98
C GLY A 259 20.02 16.54 25.58
N LEU A 260 19.92 15.73 24.52
CA LEU A 260 19.70 16.22 23.16
C LEU A 260 18.21 16.39 22.86
N PRO A 261 17.82 17.30 21.95
CA PRO A 261 16.44 17.43 21.51
C PRO A 261 15.88 16.11 20.96
N ARG A 262 14.56 15.89 21.08
CA ARG A 262 13.87 14.69 20.56
C ARG A 262 14.15 14.41 19.09
N ALA A 263 14.27 15.46 18.30
CA ALA A 263 14.61 15.37 16.87
C ALA A 263 16.05 14.93 16.58
N GLN A 264 16.85 14.68 17.62
CA GLN A 264 18.20 14.13 17.55
C GLN A 264 18.30 12.78 18.29
N ASN A 265 17.17 12.12 18.49
CA ASN A 265 17.04 10.82 19.13
C ASN A 265 16.03 9.92 18.38
N GLY A 266 15.82 10.15 17.09
CA GLY A 266 14.84 9.39 16.32
C GLY A 266 15.19 7.90 16.25
N VAL A 267 14.17 7.05 16.38
CA VAL A 267 14.22 5.61 16.17
C VAL A 267 13.18 5.19 15.15
N GLY A 268 13.58 4.43 14.12
CA GLY A 268 12.70 4.10 13.00
C GLY A 268 13.18 2.96 12.11
N ASP A 269 12.52 2.87 10.96
CA ASP A 269 12.58 1.79 9.97
C ASP A 269 12.22 0.40 10.53
N PRO A 270 11.17 0.25 11.36
CA PRO A 270 10.98 -0.95 12.19
C PRO A 270 10.82 -2.24 11.38
N SER A 271 11.31 -3.33 11.95
CA SER A 271 11.07 -4.70 11.51
C SER A 271 10.57 -5.54 12.69
N ILE A 272 9.48 -6.27 12.50
CA ILE A 272 8.83 -7.06 13.57
C ILE A 272 8.87 -8.57 13.25
N LEU A 273 9.08 -9.42 14.24
CA LEU A 273 8.91 -10.88 14.09
C LEU A 273 8.26 -11.49 15.34
N VAL A 274 7.68 -12.67 15.16
CA VAL A 274 7.18 -13.51 16.24
C VAL A 274 8.10 -14.71 16.34
N ASP A 275 8.66 -14.98 17.52
CA ASP A 275 9.24 -16.26 17.87
C ASP A 275 8.09 -17.26 18.02
N GLU A 276 7.89 -18.10 17.00
CA GLU A 276 6.74 -18.99 16.93
C GLU A 276 6.81 -20.12 17.97
N HIS A 277 7.98 -20.42 18.53
CA HIS A 277 8.13 -21.42 19.59
C HIS A 277 7.73 -20.89 20.97
N THR A 278 8.06 -19.63 21.25
CA THR A 278 7.81 -19.03 22.59
C THR A 278 6.59 -18.10 22.62
N GLY A 279 6.15 -17.60 21.47
CA GLY A 279 5.16 -16.53 21.34
C GLY A 279 5.71 -15.13 21.66
N THR A 280 7.02 -15.00 21.90
CA THR A 280 7.67 -13.70 22.13
C THR A 280 7.68 -12.90 20.83
N ILE A 281 7.33 -11.62 20.88
CA ILE A 281 7.41 -10.73 19.72
C ILE A 281 8.65 -9.85 19.88
N TRP A 282 9.40 -9.68 18.80
CA TRP A 282 10.58 -8.83 18.72
C TRP A 282 10.39 -7.72 17.70
N ILE A 283 10.82 -6.51 18.04
CA ILE A 283 10.94 -5.38 17.10
C ILE A 283 12.39 -4.94 17.05
N ALA A 284 12.96 -4.87 15.85
CA ALA A 284 14.25 -4.25 15.56
C ALA A 284 14.05 -2.87 14.93
N ALA A 285 14.85 -1.88 15.34
CA ALA A 285 14.82 -0.55 14.75
C ALA A 285 16.21 0.12 14.80
N LEU A 286 16.37 1.17 13.98
CA LEU A 286 17.57 1.99 13.96
C LEU A 286 17.37 3.22 14.84
N TRP A 287 18.10 3.32 15.95
CA TRP A 287 18.17 4.53 16.76
C TRP A 287 19.33 5.42 16.30
N THR A 288 19.04 6.69 16.01
CA THR A 288 20.03 7.70 15.63
C THR A 288 20.12 8.77 16.71
N HIS A 289 21.34 9.01 17.19
CA HIS A 289 21.61 9.99 18.25
C HIS A 289 22.50 11.12 17.72
N GLY A 290 22.11 12.39 17.94
CA GLY A 290 22.81 13.54 17.38
C GLY A 290 22.49 13.76 15.90
N MET A 291 23.51 13.73 15.04
CA MET A 291 23.42 13.92 13.57
C MET A 291 22.79 15.25 13.08
N GLY A 292 22.47 16.17 13.99
CA GLY A 292 21.79 17.42 13.65
C GLY A 292 20.40 17.17 13.07
N ASN A 293 20.14 17.65 11.86
CA ASN A 293 18.92 17.32 11.09
C ASN A 293 19.28 16.76 9.70
N GLY A 294 20.48 16.20 9.57
CA GLY A 294 20.94 15.53 8.36
C GLY A 294 20.40 14.09 8.28
N ARG A 295 20.25 13.55 7.07
CA ARG A 295 19.77 12.18 6.90
C ARG A 295 20.79 11.16 7.39
N ALA A 296 20.36 10.20 8.20
CA ALA A 296 21.18 9.18 8.82
C ALA A 296 21.96 8.35 7.80
N TRP A 297 21.35 8.11 6.63
CA TRP A 297 21.97 7.42 5.49
C TRP A 297 23.35 7.97 5.10
N VAL A 298 23.55 9.29 5.22
CA VAL A 298 24.82 9.95 4.87
C VAL A 298 25.59 10.45 6.09
N ASN A 299 24.91 10.71 7.21
CA ASN A 299 25.52 11.30 8.42
C ASN A 299 25.97 10.28 9.46
N SER A 300 25.48 9.04 9.41
CA SER A 300 26.07 7.96 10.19
C SER A 300 27.49 7.68 9.67
N MET A 301 28.40 7.48 10.62
CA MET A 301 29.83 7.24 10.38
C MET A 301 30.25 5.88 10.94
N ASP A 302 31.51 5.52 10.71
CA ASP A 302 32.15 4.35 11.27
C ASP A 302 32.31 4.42 12.81
N GLY A 303 32.83 3.34 13.38
CA GLY A 303 32.83 3.06 14.81
C GLY A 303 31.51 2.47 15.30
N ASN A 304 31.44 2.17 16.61
CA ASN A 304 30.25 1.59 17.25
C ASN A 304 29.69 2.49 18.37
N SER A 305 30.24 3.70 18.53
CA SER A 305 29.76 4.66 19.53
C SER A 305 28.42 5.24 19.09
N ILE A 306 27.51 5.41 20.05
CA ILE A 306 26.26 6.15 19.87
C ILE A 306 26.46 7.58 19.34
N HIS A 307 27.63 8.19 19.58
CA HIS A 307 27.95 9.54 19.09
C HIS A 307 28.47 9.57 17.65
N THR A 308 28.73 8.42 17.02
CA THR A 308 29.30 8.35 15.67
C THR A 308 28.42 7.58 14.69
N THR A 309 27.74 6.53 15.13
CA THR A 309 26.96 5.64 14.27
C THR A 309 25.57 5.36 14.83
N GLY A 310 24.62 5.07 13.95
CA GLY A 310 23.29 4.59 14.36
C GLY A 310 23.37 3.27 15.12
N GLN A 311 22.49 3.10 16.10
CA GLN A 311 22.44 1.95 16.99
C GLN A 311 21.31 1.02 16.57
N LEU A 312 21.62 -0.26 16.36
CA LEU A 312 20.62 -1.30 16.16
C LEU A 312 20.07 -1.72 17.52
N VAL A 313 18.79 -1.42 17.75
CA VAL A 313 18.12 -1.67 19.03
C VAL A 313 16.95 -2.63 18.83
N LEU A 314 16.72 -3.46 19.84
CA LEU A 314 15.58 -4.36 19.92
C LEU A 314 14.65 -3.96 21.08
N THR A 315 13.39 -4.33 20.99
CA THR A 315 12.49 -4.47 22.15
C THR A 315 11.69 -5.76 22.00
N LYS A 316 11.25 -6.35 23.11
CA LYS A 316 10.45 -7.57 23.11
C LYS A 316 9.16 -7.46 23.92
N SER A 317 8.16 -8.20 23.50
CA SER A 317 6.90 -8.40 24.21
C SER A 317 6.68 -9.88 24.47
N CYS A 318 6.40 -10.23 25.73
CA CYS A 318 6.05 -11.59 26.15
C CYS A 318 4.55 -11.72 26.51
N ASP A 319 3.75 -10.70 26.22
CA ASP A 319 2.34 -10.60 26.61
C ASP A 319 1.42 -10.32 25.41
N ASP A 320 1.80 -10.81 24.23
CA ASP A 320 1.05 -10.71 22.98
C ASP A 320 0.94 -9.25 22.47
N GLY A 321 2.03 -8.49 22.60
CA GLY A 321 2.18 -7.14 22.07
C GLY A 321 1.55 -6.03 22.93
N LYS A 322 1.20 -6.33 24.19
CA LYS A 322 0.53 -5.37 25.09
C LYS A 322 1.50 -4.45 25.81
N SER A 323 2.63 -4.98 26.27
CA SER A 323 3.75 -4.23 26.85
C SER A 323 5.07 -4.64 26.22
N TRP A 324 6.05 -3.75 26.32
CA TRP A 324 7.33 -3.83 25.62
C TRP A 324 8.47 -3.60 26.60
N SER A 325 9.57 -4.33 26.45
CA SER A 325 10.75 -4.14 27.27
C SER A 325 11.43 -2.81 26.98
N GLU A 326 12.30 -2.39 27.89
CA GLU A 326 13.30 -1.36 27.60
C GLU A 326 14.16 -1.74 26.37
N PRO A 327 14.72 -0.77 25.63
CA PRO A 327 15.54 -1.04 24.45
C PRO A 327 16.79 -1.87 24.78
N ILE A 328 17.04 -2.90 23.97
CA ILE A 328 18.22 -3.77 24.03
C ILE A 328 19.14 -3.38 22.87
N ASN A 329 20.29 -2.77 23.17
CA ASN A 329 21.25 -2.38 22.14
C ASN A 329 22.13 -3.57 21.76
N ILE A 330 21.97 -4.06 20.52
CA ILE A 330 22.73 -5.19 19.97
C ILE A 330 23.83 -4.76 19.00
N THR A 331 24.04 -3.47 18.79
CA THR A 331 25.10 -2.94 17.91
C THR A 331 26.47 -3.57 18.20
N PRO A 332 26.91 -3.74 19.47
CA PRO A 332 28.20 -4.37 19.77
C PRO A 332 28.29 -5.87 19.40
N GLN A 333 27.15 -6.56 19.25
CA GLN A 333 27.12 -7.98 18.88
C GLN A 333 27.40 -8.17 17.39
N VAL A 334 26.86 -7.30 16.54
CA VAL A 334 26.72 -7.58 15.11
C VAL A 334 27.35 -6.55 14.17
N LYS A 335 27.65 -5.34 14.66
CA LYS A 335 28.17 -4.27 13.79
C LYS A 335 29.69 -4.32 13.67
N ASP A 336 30.18 -4.48 12.44
CA ASP A 336 31.59 -4.20 12.11
C ASP A 336 31.89 -2.70 12.31
N PRO A 337 32.93 -2.34 13.09
CA PRO A 337 33.30 -0.94 13.31
C PRO A 337 33.64 -0.17 12.03
N SER A 338 34.02 -0.82 10.94
CA SER A 338 34.32 -0.16 9.66
C SER A 338 33.08 0.25 8.86
N TRP A 339 31.91 -0.30 9.19
CA TRP A 339 30.66 0.05 8.51
C TRP A 339 30.16 1.43 8.95
N ASN A 340 29.73 2.25 8.01
CA ASN A 340 29.19 3.58 8.30
C ASN A 340 27.78 3.53 8.90
N LEU A 341 27.02 2.48 8.63
CA LEU A 341 25.67 2.29 9.15
C LEU A 341 25.31 0.80 9.10
N LEU A 342 24.64 0.30 10.13
CA LEU A 342 23.97 -1.00 10.14
C LEU A 342 22.53 -0.78 10.61
N LEU A 343 21.56 -1.35 9.91
CA LEU A 343 20.16 -1.36 10.29
C LEU A 343 19.46 -2.62 9.78
N GLN A 344 18.30 -2.91 10.35
CA GLN A 344 17.38 -3.92 9.82
C GLN A 344 16.84 -3.56 8.43
N GLY A 345 16.40 -4.57 7.69
CA GLY A 345 15.47 -4.40 6.57
C GLY A 345 14.07 -4.13 7.15
N PRO A 346 13.43 -3.00 6.82
CA PRO A 346 12.11 -2.68 7.35
C PRO A 346 11.06 -3.69 6.89
N GLY A 347 10.01 -3.88 7.69
CA GLY A 347 8.95 -4.85 7.41
C GLY A 347 8.85 -5.91 8.51
N ARG A 348 9.21 -7.16 8.17
CA ARG A 348 9.19 -8.26 9.13
C ARG A 348 10.42 -9.17 9.04
N GLY A 349 10.64 -9.93 10.11
CA GLY A 349 11.48 -11.13 10.14
C GLY A 349 10.63 -12.40 10.17
N ILE A 350 11.30 -13.53 10.44
CA ILE A 350 10.70 -14.87 10.48
C ILE A 350 11.26 -15.70 11.64
N THR A 351 10.51 -16.73 12.04
CA THR A 351 11.03 -17.91 12.74
C THR A 351 11.22 -19.01 11.70
N MET A 352 12.42 -19.57 11.60
CA MET A 352 12.67 -20.75 10.78
C MET A 352 12.05 -21.99 11.43
N GLN A 353 11.83 -23.05 10.65
CA GLN A 353 11.27 -24.30 11.14
C GLN A 353 12.09 -24.92 12.29
N ASP A 354 13.40 -24.70 12.31
CA ASP A 354 14.30 -25.17 13.39
C ASP A 354 14.31 -24.28 14.65
N GLY A 355 13.56 -23.16 14.62
CA GLY A 355 13.46 -22.17 15.69
C GLY A 355 14.46 -21.03 15.63
N THR A 356 15.33 -20.99 14.61
CA THR A 356 16.21 -19.84 14.38
C THR A 356 15.39 -18.60 14.04
N LEU A 357 15.59 -17.51 14.77
CA LEU A 357 14.98 -16.21 14.47
C LEU A 357 15.83 -15.48 13.43
N VAL A 358 15.21 -14.89 12.41
CA VAL A 358 15.93 -14.20 11.33
C VAL A 358 15.29 -12.85 11.03
N PHE A 359 16.10 -11.79 11.09
CA PHE A 359 15.77 -10.49 10.51
C PHE A 359 16.60 -10.25 9.24
N PRO A 360 16.00 -9.69 8.17
CA PRO A 360 16.80 -9.11 7.10
C PRO A 360 17.54 -7.89 7.65
N ILE A 361 18.75 -7.65 7.17
CA ILE A 361 19.57 -6.47 7.53
C ILE A 361 20.17 -5.83 6.29
N GLN A 362 20.68 -4.62 6.47
CA GLN A 362 21.49 -3.93 5.50
C GLN A 362 22.57 -3.12 6.20
N TYR A 363 23.75 -3.02 5.58
CA TYR A 363 24.83 -2.19 6.09
C TYR A 363 25.48 -1.39 4.97
N ILE A 364 26.00 -0.21 5.33
CA ILE A 364 26.83 0.62 4.44
C ILE A 364 28.28 0.36 4.82
N ASP A 365 29.05 -0.20 3.90
CA ASP A 365 30.45 -0.53 4.15
C ASP A 365 31.36 0.71 4.25
N SER A 366 32.66 0.49 4.46
CA SER A 366 33.68 1.54 4.54
C SER A 366 33.86 2.34 3.24
N ALA A 367 33.48 1.76 2.10
CA ALA A 367 33.47 2.40 0.78
C ALA A 367 32.14 3.10 0.46
N ARG A 368 31.22 3.20 1.44
CA ARG A 368 29.88 3.80 1.29
C ARG A 368 28.97 3.06 0.29
N VAL A 369 29.19 1.76 0.09
CA VAL A 369 28.31 0.90 -0.70
C VAL A 369 27.39 0.14 0.25
N PRO A 370 26.06 0.17 0.04
CA PRO A 370 25.13 -0.60 0.86
C PRO A 370 25.08 -2.07 0.40
N HIS A 371 24.86 -2.96 1.35
CA HIS A 371 24.72 -4.40 1.13
C HIS A 371 23.60 -4.97 1.98
N ALA A 372 22.74 -5.80 1.39
CA ALA A 372 21.72 -6.56 2.12
C ALA A 372 22.25 -7.93 2.55
N GLY A 373 21.74 -8.41 3.68
CA GLY A 373 22.04 -9.74 4.24
C GLY A 373 20.98 -10.14 5.27
N VAL A 374 21.34 -11.09 6.14
CA VAL A 374 20.49 -11.51 7.26
C VAL A 374 21.26 -11.45 8.57
N MET A 375 20.53 -11.23 9.65
CA MET A 375 20.98 -11.39 11.02
C MET A 375 20.09 -12.44 11.69
N PHE A 376 20.68 -13.35 12.46
CA PHE A 376 19.93 -14.45 13.06
C PHE A 376 20.30 -14.69 14.52
N SER A 377 19.41 -15.35 15.25
CA SER A 377 19.61 -15.83 16.62
C SER A 377 19.14 -17.28 16.75
N LYS A 378 19.94 -18.10 17.45
CA LYS A 378 19.65 -19.51 17.74
C LYS A 378 19.28 -19.76 19.21
N ASP A 379 19.15 -18.71 20.00
CA ASP A 379 18.92 -18.75 21.44
C ASP A 379 17.77 -17.81 21.85
N SER A 380 16.71 -17.80 21.03
CA SER A 380 15.48 -17.03 21.26
C SER A 380 15.72 -15.52 21.41
N GLY A 381 16.67 -14.97 20.65
CA GLY A 381 16.91 -13.54 20.52
C GLY A 381 17.90 -12.93 21.53
N GLU A 382 18.61 -13.76 22.31
CA GLU A 382 19.58 -13.28 23.30
C GLU A 382 20.92 -12.89 22.65
N ASN A 383 21.42 -13.69 21.70
CA ASN A 383 22.60 -13.37 20.89
C ASN A 383 22.27 -13.40 19.39
N TRP A 384 22.77 -12.40 18.68
CA TRP A 384 22.58 -12.23 17.24
C TRP A 384 23.90 -12.32 16.49
N THR A 385 23.85 -12.83 15.25
CA THR A 385 25.02 -13.00 14.38
C THR A 385 24.70 -12.55 12.96
N ILE A 386 25.69 -11.94 12.30
CA ILE A 386 25.69 -11.63 10.86
C ILE A 386 26.91 -12.33 10.25
N HIS A 387 26.70 -13.01 9.12
CA HIS A 387 27.78 -13.57 8.31
C HIS A 387 28.13 -12.61 7.15
N ASN A 388 27.93 -13.03 5.89
CA ASN A 388 28.25 -12.25 4.71
C ASN A 388 27.00 -11.63 4.08
N HIS A 389 27.19 -10.54 3.31
CA HIS A 389 26.13 -9.98 2.49
C HIS A 389 25.76 -10.91 1.33
N ALA A 390 24.51 -10.84 0.90
CA ALA A 390 24.03 -11.55 -0.27
C ALA A 390 24.48 -10.90 -1.57
N ARG A 391 24.40 -9.56 -1.65
CA ARG A 391 24.67 -8.81 -2.88
C ARG A 391 25.09 -7.38 -2.61
N THR A 392 26.04 -6.89 -3.41
CA THR A 392 26.50 -5.51 -3.34
C THR A 392 25.52 -4.50 -3.91
N ASN A 393 25.55 -3.26 -3.40
CA ASN A 393 24.70 -2.15 -3.82
C ASN A 393 23.19 -2.49 -3.76
N THR A 394 22.81 -3.15 -2.68
CA THR A 394 21.42 -3.48 -2.31
C THR A 394 21.12 -2.91 -0.93
N THR A 395 19.85 -2.66 -0.63
CA THR A 395 19.42 -1.98 0.60
C THR A 395 18.36 -2.80 1.34
N GLU A 396 17.10 -2.39 1.27
CA GLU A 396 15.98 -3.00 1.99
C GLU A 396 15.69 -4.40 1.43
N ALA A 397 15.51 -5.37 2.31
CA ALA A 397 15.23 -6.74 1.94
C ALA A 397 14.21 -7.39 2.88
N GLN A 398 13.60 -8.47 2.39
CA GLN A 398 12.77 -9.37 3.18
C GLN A 398 13.24 -10.81 2.95
N VAL A 399 13.18 -11.60 4.02
CA VAL A 399 13.63 -12.99 4.03
C VAL A 399 12.44 -13.92 4.25
N ALA A 400 12.44 -15.05 3.54
CA ALA A 400 11.48 -16.13 3.73
C ALA A 400 12.21 -17.48 3.70
N GLU A 401 11.77 -18.44 4.50
CA GLU A 401 12.22 -19.82 4.39
C GLU A 401 11.38 -20.53 3.33
N VAL A 402 11.98 -20.77 2.15
CA VAL A 402 11.26 -21.29 0.97
C VAL A 402 11.21 -22.82 0.94
N GLU A 403 12.18 -23.43 1.59
CA GLU A 403 12.27 -24.87 1.89
C GLU A 403 12.94 -24.98 3.26
N PRO A 404 12.75 -26.07 4.03
CA PRO A 404 13.42 -26.25 5.32
C PRO A 404 14.93 -26.02 5.24
N GLY A 405 15.44 -25.03 5.98
CA GLY A 405 16.85 -24.63 6.01
C GLY A 405 17.32 -23.80 4.81
N VAL A 406 16.44 -23.41 3.89
CA VAL A 406 16.77 -22.58 2.71
C VAL A 406 16.12 -21.21 2.84
N LEU A 407 16.94 -20.21 3.15
CA LEU A 407 16.49 -18.82 3.21
C LEU A 407 16.59 -18.18 1.82
N MET A 408 15.50 -17.58 1.35
CA MET A 408 15.46 -16.67 0.21
C MET A 408 15.45 -15.22 0.70
N LEU A 409 16.39 -14.42 0.21
CA LEU A 409 16.45 -12.99 0.45
C LEU A 409 16.05 -12.22 -0.82
N ASN A 410 14.96 -11.46 -0.76
CA ASN A 410 14.47 -10.61 -1.84
C ASN A 410 14.78 -9.14 -1.55
N MET A 411 15.59 -8.54 -2.40
CA MET A 411 16.33 -7.30 -2.12
C MET A 411 15.94 -6.19 -3.09
N ARG A 412 15.80 -4.98 -2.53
CA ARG A 412 15.81 -3.71 -3.26
C ARG A 412 17.20 -3.51 -3.84
N ASP A 413 17.28 -3.32 -5.15
CA ASP A 413 18.57 -3.17 -5.84
C ASP A 413 18.66 -1.78 -6.48
N ASN A 414 19.66 -1.00 -6.05
CA ASN A 414 19.89 0.37 -6.50
C ASN A 414 20.17 0.49 -8.01
N ARG A 415 20.44 -0.64 -8.69
CA ARG A 415 20.57 -0.70 -10.14
C ARG A 415 19.24 -0.48 -10.88
N GLY A 416 18.10 -0.54 -10.18
CA GLY A 416 16.77 -0.20 -10.71
C GLY A 416 16.11 -1.28 -11.55
N GLY A 417 14.80 -1.19 -11.75
CA GLY A 417 14.03 -2.04 -12.66
C GLY A 417 13.50 -3.35 -12.06
N SER A 418 14.29 -4.08 -11.27
CA SER A 418 13.87 -5.40 -10.75
C SER A 418 14.50 -5.78 -9.41
N ARG A 419 13.81 -6.62 -8.64
CA ARG A 419 14.31 -7.16 -7.37
C ARG A 419 15.54 -8.04 -7.63
N ALA A 420 16.54 -7.98 -6.75
CA ALA A 420 17.56 -9.02 -6.68
C ALA A 420 17.10 -10.13 -5.73
N VAL A 421 17.37 -11.39 -6.07
CA VAL A 421 16.95 -12.54 -5.25
C VAL A 421 18.12 -13.50 -5.12
N SER A 422 18.46 -13.87 -3.89
CA SER A 422 19.52 -14.83 -3.59
C SER A 422 19.06 -15.80 -2.51
N ILE A 423 19.66 -16.99 -2.47
CA ILE A 423 19.38 -18.02 -1.46
C ILE A 423 20.63 -18.39 -0.67
N THR A 424 20.46 -18.80 0.58
CA THR A 424 21.50 -19.36 1.45
C THR A 424 20.98 -20.60 2.18
N ARG A 425 21.90 -21.51 2.50
CA ARG A 425 21.65 -22.75 3.29
C ARG A 425 22.49 -22.81 4.58
N ASP A 426 23.21 -21.74 4.87
CA ASP A 426 24.20 -21.63 5.94
C ASP A 426 24.07 -20.26 6.63
N LEU A 427 22.82 -19.75 6.71
CA LEU A 427 22.48 -18.50 7.40
C LEU A 427 23.28 -17.27 6.92
N GLY A 428 23.67 -17.28 5.65
CA GLY A 428 24.35 -16.18 4.98
C GLY A 428 25.88 -16.27 4.98
N GLU A 429 26.48 -17.41 5.32
CA GLU A 429 27.92 -17.62 5.04
C GLU A 429 28.19 -17.63 3.53
N THR A 430 27.37 -18.34 2.76
CA THR A 430 27.42 -18.35 1.30
C THR A 430 26.05 -18.06 0.67
N TRP A 431 26.09 -17.40 -0.49
CA TRP A 431 24.89 -17.00 -1.22
C TRP A 431 24.97 -17.44 -2.68
N VAL A 432 23.82 -17.85 -3.22
CA VAL A 432 23.66 -18.20 -4.63
C VAL A 432 22.53 -17.36 -5.22
N ASP A 433 22.77 -16.76 -6.39
CA ASP A 433 21.71 -16.03 -7.11
C ASP A 433 20.58 -17.00 -7.49
N HIS A 434 19.34 -16.60 -7.17
CA HIS A 434 18.15 -17.35 -7.56
C HIS A 434 17.83 -17.11 -9.04
N PRO A 435 17.29 -18.08 -9.81
CA PRO A 435 16.97 -17.89 -11.23
C PRO A 435 16.02 -16.72 -11.55
N SER A 436 15.17 -16.32 -10.58
CA SER A 436 14.26 -15.18 -10.73
C SER A 436 14.92 -13.81 -10.47
N SER A 437 16.16 -13.80 -9.98
CA SER A 437 16.91 -12.60 -9.67
C SER A 437 17.02 -11.69 -10.89
N ARG A 438 16.67 -10.42 -10.69
CA ARG A 438 16.79 -9.35 -11.70
C ARG A 438 15.95 -9.56 -12.97
N SER A 439 14.99 -10.48 -12.98
CA SER A 439 14.18 -10.81 -14.17
C SER A 439 12.67 -10.86 -13.93
N VAL A 440 12.20 -11.46 -12.82
CA VAL A 440 10.77 -11.79 -12.66
C VAL A 440 9.97 -10.70 -11.93
N LEU A 441 10.54 -10.11 -10.88
CA LEU A 441 9.85 -9.14 -10.05
C LEU A 441 10.35 -7.72 -10.35
N GLN A 442 9.55 -6.94 -11.06
CA GLN A 442 9.87 -5.53 -11.32
C GLN A 442 9.72 -4.65 -10.08
N GLU A 443 10.48 -3.55 -10.02
CA GLU A 443 10.37 -2.55 -8.96
C GLU A 443 10.84 -1.13 -9.37
N PRO A 444 10.37 -0.09 -8.67
CA PRO A 444 10.82 1.29 -8.85
C PRO A 444 11.87 1.69 -7.79
N VAL A 445 12.70 0.74 -7.34
CA VAL A 445 13.66 0.90 -6.22
C VAL A 445 12.93 1.27 -4.91
N CYS A 446 12.17 0.31 -4.37
CA CYS A 446 11.31 0.48 -3.19
C CYS A 446 11.41 -0.73 -2.26
N MET A 447 10.87 -0.66 -1.05
CA MET A 447 10.71 -1.85 -0.22
C MET A 447 9.67 -2.78 -0.84
N ALA A 448 9.82 -4.08 -0.63
CA ALA A 448 8.82 -5.07 -1.00
C ALA A 448 8.70 -6.13 0.09
N SER A 449 7.48 -6.59 0.34
CA SER A 449 7.21 -7.70 1.25
C SER A 449 7.40 -9.04 0.55
N LEU A 450 7.91 -10.03 1.27
CA LEU A 450 7.93 -11.43 0.88
C LEU A 450 7.66 -12.30 2.11
N ILE A 451 6.71 -13.22 2.01
CA ILE A 451 6.46 -14.26 3.02
C ILE A 451 6.33 -15.63 2.36
N SER A 452 6.75 -16.67 3.07
CA SER A 452 6.47 -18.07 2.75
C SER A 452 5.32 -18.54 3.62
N VAL A 453 4.38 -19.27 3.02
CA VAL A 453 3.24 -19.88 3.73
C VAL A 453 3.27 -21.38 3.42
N PRO A 454 3.61 -22.23 4.40
CA PRO A 454 3.64 -23.67 4.22
C PRO A 454 2.27 -24.24 3.86
N ALA A 455 2.27 -25.39 3.18
CA ALA A 455 1.07 -26.12 2.79
C ALA A 455 0.12 -26.42 3.96
N SER A 456 0.65 -26.64 5.16
CA SER A 456 -0.15 -26.90 6.36
C SER A 456 -0.92 -25.69 6.88
N ASP A 457 -0.52 -24.48 6.48
CA ASP A 457 -0.93 -23.23 7.12
C ASP A 457 -1.80 -22.39 6.19
N ASN A 458 -2.28 -22.98 5.08
CA ASN A 458 -3.19 -22.32 4.16
C ASN A 458 -4.18 -23.28 3.50
N LEU A 459 -5.34 -22.72 3.12
CA LEU A 459 -6.47 -23.43 2.49
C LEU A 459 -6.10 -24.21 1.22
N LEU A 460 -5.06 -23.79 0.49
CA LEU A 460 -4.71 -24.43 -0.79
C LEU A 460 -4.00 -25.78 -0.58
N GLY A 461 -3.48 -26.05 0.62
CA GLY A 461 -2.72 -27.27 0.90
C GLY A 461 -1.40 -27.36 0.13
N ARG A 462 -0.77 -26.21 -0.18
CA ARG A 462 0.47 -26.12 -0.98
C ARG A 462 1.37 -25.02 -0.43
N ASP A 463 2.67 -25.22 -0.54
CA ASP A 463 3.64 -24.17 -0.23
C ASP A 463 3.48 -23.03 -1.23
N ILE A 464 3.35 -21.81 -0.73
CA ILE A 464 3.20 -20.61 -1.56
C ILE A 464 4.11 -19.49 -1.06
N LEU A 465 4.57 -18.66 -2.00
CA LEU A 465 5.17 -17.37 -1.67
C LEU A 465 4.20 -16.25 -2.00
N LEU A 466 4.05 -15.31 -1.09
CA LEU A 466 3.30 -14.07 -1.31
C LEU A 466 4.26 -12.89 -1.30
N PHE A 467 4.13 -12.02 -2.30
CA PHE A 467 4.97 -10.86 -2.52
C PHE A 467 4.10 -9.61 -2.71
N ALA A 468 4.52 -8.47 -2.16
CA ALA A 468 3.82 -7.19 -2.39
C ALA A 468 4.78 -6.04 -2.61
N ASN A 469 4.53 -5.25 -3.66
CA ASN A 469 5.24 -4.00 -3.95
C ASN A 469 4.44 -3.10 -4.91
N PRO A 470 4.93 -1.87 -5.20
CA PRO A 470 4.52 -1.11 -6.36
C PRO A 470 4.91 -1.87 -7.64
N ASN A 471 3.94 -2.35 -8.40
CA ASN A 471 4.16 -3.17 -9.60
C ASN A 471 4.51 -2.30 -10.82
N SER A 472 5.62 -1.59 -10.73
CA SER A 472 6.07 -0.58 -11.70
C SER A 472 7.59 -0.47 -11.67
N THR A 473 8.19 -0.01 -12.76
CA THR A 473 9.65 0.25 -12.84
C THR A 473 10.01 1.71 -12.60
N GLN A 474 9.02 2.61 -12.50
CA GLN A 474 9.24 4.05 -12.50
C GLN A 474 8.65 4.76 -11.29
N HIS A 475 7.53 4.27 -10.78
CA HIS A 475 6.69 5.01 -9.85
C HIS A 475 6.23 4.11 -8.70
N ARG A 476 6.00 4.72 -7.55
CA ARG A 476 5.43 4.06 -6.38
C ARG A 476 3.90 4.17 -6.43
N ASN A 477 3.34 3.36 -7.31
CA ASN A 477 1.92 3.18 -7.55
C ASN A 477 1.66 1.71 -7.92
N LEU A 478 0.41 1.34 -8.16
CA LEU A 478 0.04 -0.04 -8.51
C LEU A 478 0.44 -1.05 -7.43
N ILE A 479 0.11 -0.78 -6.16
CA ILE A 479 0.39 -1.73 -5.06
C ILE A 479 -0.35 -3.03 -5.37
N THR A 480 0.41 -4.11 -5.51
CA THR A 480 -0.08 -5.39 -6.01
C THR A 480 0.44 -6.52 -5.14
N ILE A 481 -0.45 -7.44 -4.73
CA ILE A 481 -0.06 -8.74 -4.15
C ILE A 481 0.14 -9.73 -5.29
N LYS A 482 1.19 -10.54 -5.24
CA LYS A 482 1.51 -11.59 -6.21
C LYS A 482 1.77 -12.90 -5.47
N ALA A 483 1.30 -14.01 -6.02
CA ALA A 483 1.60 -15.34 -5.51
C ALA A 483 2.50 -16.14 -6.46
N SER A 484 3.39 -16.94 -5.88
CA SER A 484 4.16 -17.96 -6.58
C SER A 484 3.88 -19.32 -5.94
N LEU A 485 3.79 -20.34 -6.80
CA LEU A 485 3.47 -21.72 -6.45
C LEU A 485 4.63 -22.69 -6.73
N ASP A 486 5.77 -22.14 -7.15
CA ASP A 486 6.93 -22.86 -7.65
C ASP A 486 8.23 -22.35 -7.00
N GLY A 487 8.14 -21.94 -5.73
CA GLY A 487 9.29 -21.48 -4.95
C GLY A 487 9.87 -20.15 -5.41
N GLY A 488 9.08 -19.29 -6.05
CA GLY A 488 9.50 -17.95 -6.48
C GLY A 488 10.16 -17.91 -7.87
N LEU A 489 10.03 -18.98 -8.66
CA LEU A 489 10.50 -19.03 -10.04
C LEU A 489 9.59 -18.21 -10.96
N THR A 490 8.27 -18.28 -10.77
CA THR A 490 7.28 -17.51 -11.53
C THR A 490 6.23 -16.84 -10.63
N PHE A 491 5.71 -15.70 -11.09
CA PHE A 491 4.58 -14.98 -10.47
C PHE A 491 3.57 -14.62 -11.59
N PRO A 492 2.75 -15.59 -12.05
CA PRO A 492 1.84 -15.41 -13.19
C PRO A 492 0.83 -14.27 -12.96
N GLU A 493 0.37 -13.59 -14.01
CA GLU A 493 -0.55 -12.43 -13.91
C GLU A 493 -1.90 -12.81 -13.30
N GLU A 494 -2.39 -14.03 -13.57
CA GLU A 494 -3.60 -14.62 -12.98
C GLU A 494 -3.51 -14.88 -11.48
N HIS A 495 -2.32 -14.74 -10.89
CA HIS A 495 -2.04 -14.86 -9.47
C HIS A 495 -1.64 -13.52 -8.84
N GLN A 496 -2.06 -12.42 -9.46
CA GLN A 496 -1.81 -11.06 -8.98
C GLN A 496 -3.12 -10.34 -8.70
N LEU A 497 -3.11 -9.53 -7.65
CA LEU A 497 -4.22 -8.68 -7.25
C LEU A 497 -3.74 -7.25 -7.01
N LEU A 498 -4.17 -6.34 -7.89
CA LEU A 498 -3.98 -4.90 -7.72
C LEU A 498 -4.90 -4.40 -6.60
N LEU A 499 -4.33 -3.68 -5.63
CA LEU A 499 -5.06 -3.11 -4.50
C LEU A 499 -5.22 -1.59 -4.58
N ASP A 500 -4.21 -0.90 -5.12
CA ASP A 500 -4.18 0.56 -5.17
C ASP A 500 -3.46 1.02 -6.45
N GLU A 501 -4.23 1.58 -7.39
CA GLU A 501 -3.70 2.08 -8.67
C GLU A 501 -2.90 3.38 -8.53
N ASP A 502 -3.17 4.16 -7.48
CA ASP A 502 -2.71 5.53 -7.34
C ASP A 502 -1.35 5.61 -6.62
N PHE A 503 -0.83 6.83 -6.50
CA PHE A 503 0.50 7.09 -5.96
C PHE A 503 0.48 7.11 -4.42
N GLY A 504 1.48 6.46 -3.83
CA GLY A 504 1.77 6.49 -2.40
C GLY A 504 3.27 6.49 -2.13
N TRP A 505 3.67 6.28 -0.87
CA TRP A 505 5.09 6.12 -0.54
C TRP A 505 5.61 4.70 -0.78
N GLY A 506 4.72 3.71 -0.94
CA GLY A 506 5.00 2.44 -1.62
C GLY A 506 5.40 1.26 -0.76
N TYR A 507 5.74 1.44 0.52
CA TYR A 507 6.16 0.33 1.38
C TYR A 507 4.94 -0.52 1.78
N SER A 508 5.14 -1.83 1.94
CA SER A 508 4.09 -2.76 2.33
C SER A 508 4.66 -3.94 3.12
N CYS A 509 3.84 -4.53 4.01
CA CYS A 509 4.20 -5.74 4.73
C CYS A 509 3.00 -6.70 4.80
N LEU A 510 3.24 -7.96 4.42
CA LEU A 510 2.25 -9.04 4.37
C LEU A 510 2.28 -9.90 5.63
N THR A 511 1.13 -10.49 5.95
CA THR A 511 0.98 -11.59 6.91
C THR A 511 -0.18 -12.50 6.52
N MET A 512 -0.28 -13.67 7.14
CA MET A 512 -1.50 -14.49 7.10
C MET A 512 -2.34 -14.14 8.34
N ILE A 513 -3.56 -13.66 8.14
CA ILE A 513 -4.52 -13.41 9.23
C ILE A 513 -5.02 -14.74 9.79
N ASP A 514 -5.32 -15.66 8.88
CA ASP A 514 -5.72 -17.04 9.11
C ASP A 514 -5.41 -17.86 7.83
N GLU A 515 -5.75 -19.16 7.81
CA GLU A 515 -5.46 -20.07 6.70
C GLU A 515 -6.07 -19.65 5.35
N GLU A 516 -7.10 -18.78 5.35
CA GLU A 516 -7.85 -18.38 4.16
C GLU A 516 -7.60 -16.92 3.77
N THR A 517 -6.98 -16.12 4.64
CA THR A 517 -6.99 -14.66 4.51
C THR A 517 -5.59 -14.05 4.68
N VAL A 518 -5.17 -13.34 3.64
CA VAL A 518 -3.94 -12.54 3.63
C VAL A 518 -4.23 -11.16 4.21
N GLY A 519 -3.37 -10.70 5.11
CA GLY A 519 -3.37 -9.33 5.62
C GLY A 519 -2.22 -8.52 5.02
N ILE A 520 -2.48 -7.27 4.68
CA ILE A 520 -1.46 -6.33 4.21
C ILE A 520 -1.59 -4.99 4.95
N LEU A 521 -0.46 -4.47 5.44
CA LEU A 521 -0.34 -3.10 5.94
C LEU A 521 0.61 -2.32 5.02
N TYR A 522 0.18 -1.19 4.47
CA TYR A 522 0.96 -0.47 3.46
C TYR A 522 0.73 1.05 3.40
N GLU A 523 1.70 1.74 2.80
CA GLU A 523 1.65 3.18 2.51
C GLU A 523 0.88 3.45 1.21
N SER A 524 -0.44 3.57 1.33
CA SER A 524 -1.37 3.73 0.21
C SER A 524 -1.54 5.19 -0.26
N SER A 525 -2.32 5.37 -1.32
CA SER A 525 -2.81 6.66 -1.80
C SER A 525 -3.86 7.29 -0.87
N VAL A 526 -4.57 6.47 -0.08
CA VAL A 526 -5.75 6.88 0.70
C VAL A 526 -5.48 7.12 2.19
N ALA A 527 -4.50 6.45 2.79
CA ALA A 527 -4.03 6.72 4.15
C ALA A 527 -2.55 6.35 4.30
N HIS A 528 -1.90 6.92 5.32
CA HIS A 528 -0.48 6.67 5.59
C HIS A 528 -0.22 5.21 5.96
N MET A 529 -1.08 4.61 6.80
CA MET A 529 -1.07 3.17 7.09
C MET A 529 -2.44 2.60 6.76
N THR A 530 -2.54 1.88 5.65
CA THR A 530 -3.76 1.20 5.22
C THR A 530 -3.65 -0.28 5.45
N PHE A 531 -4.64 -0.85 6.14
CA PHE A 531 -4.80 -2.29 6.29
C PHE A 531 -5.90 -2.81 5.37
N GLN A 532 -5.65 -3.92 4.68
CA GLN A 532 -6.66 -4.68 3.95
C GLN A 532 -6.55 -6.17 4.27
N ALA A 533 -7.70 -6.85 4.28
CA ALA A 533 -7.79 -8.30 4.33
C ALA A 533 -8.26 -8.81 2.97
N VAL A 534 -7.58 -9.83 2.44
CA VAL A 534 -7.85 -10.38 1.10
C VAL A 534 -7.93 -11.89 1.20
N LYS A 535 -8.98 -12.50 0.65
CA LYS A 535 -9.06 -13.96 0.62
C LYS A 535 -7.96 -14.51 -0.28
N LEU A 536 -7.31 -15.58 0.16
CA LEU A 536 -6.24 -16.23 -0.59
C LEU A 536 -6.73 -16.70 -1.98
N THR A 537 -8.00 -17.10 -2.08
CA THR A 537 -8.68 -17.49 -3.34
C THR A 537 -8.90 -16.32 -4.31
N ASP A 538 -8.83 -15.08 -3.83
CA ASP A 538 -8.94 -13.90 -4.69
C ASP A 538 -7.61 -13.63 -5.40
N ILE A 539 -6.50 -13.99 -4.75
CA ILE A 539 -5.14 -13.89 -5.28
C ILE A 539 -4.84 -15.12 -6.13
N VAL A 540 -4.99 -16.32 -5.58
CA VAL A 540 -4.65 -17.58 -6.25
C VAL A 540 -5.90 -18.17 -6.89
N LYS A 541 -6.10 -17.87 -8.16
CA LYS A 541 -7.17 -18.48 -8.97
C LYS A 541 -6.83 -19.95 -9.24
N THR A 542 -7.45 -20.86 -8.50
CA THR A 542 -7.35 -22.30 -8.75
C THR A 542 -8.22 -22.66 -9.96
N ILE A 543 -7.62 -23.18 -11.02
CA ILE A 543 -8.36 -23.95 -12.03
C ILE A 543 -8.56 -25.33 -11.40
N PHE A 544 -9.81 -25.65 -11.03
CA PHE A 544 -10.19 -27.00 -10.65
C PHE A 544 -10.21 -27.94 -11.85
#